data_AF-A0A7I8N0B3-F1
#
_entry.id   AF-A0A7I8N0B3-F1
#
_cell.length_a   1.000
_cell.length_b   1.000
_cell.length_c   1.000
_cell.angle_alpha   90.00
_cell.angle_beta   90.00
_cell.angle_gamma   90.00
#
_symmetry.space_group_name_H-M   'P 1'
#
loop_
_entity.id
_entity.type
_entity.pdbx_description
1 polymer ?
#
loop_
_entity_poly.entity_id
_entity_poly.type
_entity_poly.pdbx_seq_one_letter_code
_entity_poly.pdbx_strand_id
1 'polypeptide(L)' 'LKMMLLLVLYNVRSERELMDTIPERLDWLWFLGYDL' A
#
# COMPACT_ATOMS: atom_id res chain seq x y z
N LEU A 1 -4.24 -8.33 6.24
CA LEU A 1 -5.49 -7.58 5.93
C LEU A 1 -5.26 -6.13 5.47
N LYS A 2 -4.32 -5.37 6.08
CA LYS A 2 -4.08 -3.96 5.71
C LYS A 2 -3.76 -3.75 4.22
N MET A 3 -2.97 -4.63 3.61
CA MET A 3 -2.67 -4.58 2.16
C MET A 3 -3.92 -4.71 1.28
N MET A 4 -4.83 -5.64 1.61
CA MET A 4 -6.08 -5.83 0.87
C MET A 4 -6.99 -4.59 0.96
N LEU A 5 -6.93 -3.87 2.07
CA LEU A 5 -7.62 -2.59 2.24
C LEU A 5 -7.07 -1.53 1.28
N LEU A 6 -5.75 -1.45 1.10
CA LEU A 6 -5.14 -0.54 0.13
C LEU A 6 -5.53 -0.89 -1.30
N LEU A 7 -5.59 -2.18 -1.66
CA LEU A 7 -6.04 -2.62 -2.98
C LEU A 7 -7.46 -2.13 -3.30
N VAL A 8 -8.39 -2.27 -2.34
CA VAL A 8 -9.79 -1.90 -2.54
C VAL A 8 -9.99 -0.38 -2.47
N LEU A 9 -9.39 0.30 -1.49
CA LEU A 9 -9.56 1.75 -1.30
C LEU A 9 -8.92 2.57 -2.43
N TYR A 10 -7.78 2.11 -2.96
CA TYR A 10 -7.06 2.79 -4.04
C TYR A 10 -7.28 2.16 -5.41
N ASN A 11 -8.16 1.16 -5.52
CA ASN A 11 -8.49 0.44 -6.75
C ASN A 11 -7.22 -0.04 -7.51
N VAL A 12 -6.25 -0.55 -6.76
CA VAL A 12 -4.99 -1.04 -7.31
C VAL A 12 -5.22 -2.44 -7.87
N ARG A 13 -4.71 -2.68 -9.08
CA ARG A 13 -5.09 -3.83 -9.91
C ARG A 13 -4.50 -5.15 -9.39
N SER A 14 -3.37 -5.10 -8.67
CA SER A 14 -2.72 -6.28 -8.09
C SER A 14 -1.79 -5.93 -6.92
N GLU A 15 -1.47 -6.93 -6.10
CA GLU A 15 -0.47 -6.81 -5.02
C GLU A 15 0.92 -6.40 -5.55
N ARG A 16 1.28 -6.77 -6.78
CA ARG A 16 2.55 -6.34 -7.39
C ARG A 16 2.59 -4.86 -7.67
N GLU A 17 1.55 -4.35 -8.32
CA GLU A 17 1.42 -2.93 -8.63
C GLU A 17 1.33 -2.11 -7.32
N LEU A 18 0.72 -2.68 -6.28
CA LEU A 18 0.74 -2.11 -4.93
C LEU A 18 2.16 -2.06 -4.36
N MET A 19 2.93 -3.14 -4.43
CA MET A 19 4.32 -3.19 -3.93
C MET A 19 5.25 -2.20 -4.62
N ASP A 20 5.05 -1.93 -5.90
CA ASP A 20 5.84 -0.91 -6.62
C ASP A 20 5.49 0.51 -6.17
N THR A 21 4.24 0.75 -5.76
CA THR A 21 3.72 2.08 -5.38
C THR A 21 3.79 2.36 -3.87
N ILE A 22 3.95 1.34 -3.03
CA ILE A 22 4.20 1.45 -1.58
C ILE A 22 5.41 2.33 -1.23
N PRO A 23 6.62 2.11 -1.77
CA PRO A 23 7.77 2.93 -1.43
C PRO A 23 7.65 4.37 -1.95
N GLU A 24 6.81 4.62 -2.95
CA GLU A 24 6.56 5.97 -3.50
C GLU A 24 5.66 6.82 -2.59
N ARG A 25 4.92 6.19 -1.65
CA ARG A 25 3.92 6.86 -0.82
C ARG A 25 4.13 6.64 0.67
N LEU A 26 4.58 7.71 1.35
CA LEU A 26 4.77 7.72 2.80
C LEU A 26 3.49 7.41 3.59
N ASP A 27 2.31 7.80 3.08
CA ASP A 27 1.02 7.49 3.69
C ASP A 27 0.78 5.98 3.82
N TRP A 28 1.24 5.20 2.84
CA TRP A 28 1.07 3.75 2.82
C TRP A 28 2.06 3.07 3.75
N LEU A 29 3.30 3.54 3.78
CA LEU A 29 4.30 3.09 4.76
C LEU A 29 3.79 3.31 6.19
N TRP A 30 3.27 4.51 6.48
CA TRP A 30 2.67 4.83 7.77
C TRP A 30 1.44 3.95 8.10
N PHE A 31 0.53 3.76 7.15
CA PHE A 31 -0.66 2.91 7.35
C PHE A 31 -0.30 1.43 7.63
N LEU A 32 0.73 0.95 6.95
CA LEU A 32 1.27 -0.38 7.11
C LEU A 32 2.11 -0.53 8.39
N GLY A 33 2.48 0.58 9.04
CA GLY A 33 3.32 0.60 10.24
C GLY A 33 4.79 0.37 9.93
N TYR A 34 5.22 0.68 8.70
CA TYR A 34 6.63 0.84 8.38
C TYR A 34 7.05 2.22 8.86
N ASP A 35 7.42 2.31 10.13
CA ASP A 35 8.18 3.44 10.65
C ASP A 35 9.63 3.30 10.17
N LEU A 36 10.26 4.44 9.81
CA LEU A 36 11.70 4.49 9.53
C LEU A 36 12.49 4.14 10.79
#